data_AF-P96210-F1
#
_entry.id   AF-P96210-F1
#
_cell.length_a   1.000
_cell.length_b   1.000
_cell.length_c   1.000
_cell.angle_alpha   90.00
_cell.angle_beta   90.00
_cell.angle_gamma   90.00
#
_symmetry.space_group_name_H-M   'P 1'
#
loop_
_entity.id
_entity.type
_entity.pdbx_description
1 polymer ?
#
loop_
_entity_poly.entity_id
_entity_poly.type
_entity_poly.pdbx_seq_one_letter_code
_entity_poly.pdbx_strand_id
1 'polypeptide(L)'
;MTGPSAAGRAGTADNVVGVEVTIDGMLVIADRLHLVDFPVTLGIRPNIPQEDLRDIVWEQVQRDLTAQGVLDLHGEPQPTVAEMVETLGRPDRTLEGRWWRRDIGGVMVRFVVCRRGDRHVIAARDGDMLVLQLVAPQVGLAGMVTAVLGPAEPANVEPLTGVATELAECTTASQLTQYGIAPASARVYAEIVGNPTGWVEIVASQRHPGGTTTQTDAAAGVLDSKLGRLVSLPRRVGGDLYGSFLPGTQQNLERALDGLLELLPAGAWLDHTSDHAQASSRG
;
A
#
# COMPACT_ATOMS: atom_id res chain seq x y z
N MET A 1 23.20 22.13 -46.90
CA MET A 1 22.66 22.37 -45.55
C MET A 1 21.25 21.81 -45.49
N THR A 2 21.07 20.66 -44.86
CA THR A 2 19.81 20.17 -44.24
C THR A 2 20.10 18.76 -43.75
N GLY A 3 20.44 18.64 -42.46
CA GLY A 3 20.53 17.35 -41.79
C GLY A 3 19.12 16.80 -41.54
N PRO A 4 18.91 15.48 -41.66
CA PRO A 4 17.64 14.88 -41.31
C PRO A 4 17.45 14.93 -39.79
N SER A 5 16.38 15.63 -39.42
CA SER A 5 15.85 15.81 -38.07
C SER A 5 15.70 14.48 -37.35
N ALA A 6 16.14 14.45 -36.10
CA ALA A 6 15.94 13.37 -35.16
C ALA A 6 14.46 12.96 -35.13
N ALA A 7 14.22 11.67 -35.35
CA ALA A 7 12.94 11.03 -35.15
C ALA A 7 12.47 11.31 -33.72
N GLY A 8 11.48 12.18 -33.59
CA GLY A 8 10.74 12.38 -32.35
C GLY A 8 10.23 11.01 -31.92
N ARG A 9 10.70 10.55 -30.76
CA ARG A 9 10.11 9.42 -30.05
C ARG A 9 8.62 9.66 -30.00
N ALA A 10 7.85 8.75 -30.60
CA ALA A 10 6.41 8.73 -30.48
C ALA A 10 6.08 8.58 -28.99
N GLY A 11 5.83 9.70 -28.33
CA GLY A 11 5.10 9.71 -27.08
C GLY A 11 3.68 9.31 -27.41
N THR A 12 3.39 8.01 -27.36
CA THR A 12 2.02 7.56 -27.14
C THR A 12 1.66 8.06 -25.76
N ALA A 13 0.93 9.17 -25.75
CA ALA A 13 0.23 9.68 -24.59
C ALA A 13 -0.83 8.66 -24.16
N ASP A 14 -0.39 7.59 -23.50
CA ASP A 14 -1.30 6.79 -22.70
C ASP A 14 -1.47 7.56 -21.39
N ASN A 15 -2.49 8.42 -21.35
CA ASN A 15 -2.80 9.28 -20.19
C ASN A 15 -3.50 8.48 -19.07
N VAL A 16 -3.60 7.15 -19.20
CA VAL A 16 -4.24 6.28 -18.22
C VAL A 16 -3.34 6.18 -16.99
N VAL A 17 -3.51 7.08 -16.03
CA VAL A 17 -2.79 7.01 -14.75
C VAL A 17 -3.47 6.10 -13.72
N GLY A 18 -4.68 5.63 -14.02
CA GLY A 18 -5.40 4.69 -13.17
C GLY A 18 -6.53 3.98 -13.92
N VAL A 19 -6.95 2.85 -13.38
CA VAL A 19 -8.01 2.00 -13.94
C VAL A 19 -8.88 1.44 -12.82
N GLU A 20 -10.18 1.35 -13.07
CA GLU A 20 -11.16 0.73 -12.19
C GLU A 20 -11.68 -0.55 -12.86
N VAL A 21 -11.59 -1.68 -12.18
CA VAL A 21 -12.01 -2.99 -12.69
C VAL A 21 -12.67 -3.81 -11.60
N THR A 22 -13.59 -4.70 -11.98
CA THR A 22 -14.09 -5.73 -11.07
C THR A 22 -13.04 -6.81 -10.81
N ILE A 23 -13.25 -7.66 -9.80
CA ILE A 23 -12.40 -8.85 -9.58
C ILE A 23 -12.32 -9.74 -10.83
N ASP A 24 -13.44 -9.96 -11.51
CA ASP A 24 -13.44 -10.75 -12.75
C ASP A 24 -12.65 -10.04 -13.86
N GLY A 25 -12.79 -8.71 -13.98
CA GLY A 25 -12.00 -7.94 -14.93
C GLY A 25 -10.50 -8.03 -14.66
N MET A 26 -10.10 -7.93 -13.40
CA MET A 26 -8.72 -8.12 -12.98
C MET A 26 -8.20 -9.53 -13.30
N LEU A 27 -9.02 -10.56 -13.13
CA LEU A 27 -8.65 -11.94 -13.46
C LEU A 27 -8.48 -12.15 -14.97
N VAL A 28 -9.34 -11.57 -15.80
CA VAL A 28 -9.20 -11.61 -17.26
C VAL A 28 -7.90 -10.93 -17.70
N ILE A 29 -7.57 -9.76 -17.13
CA ILE A 29 -6.31 -9.06 -17.45
C ILE A 29 -5.10 -9.88 -16.98
N ALA A 30 -5.16 -10.44 -15.77
CA ALA A 30 -4.10 -11.26 -15.22
C ALA A 30 -3.83 -12.51 -16.07
N ASP A 31 -4.87 -13.16 -16.58
CA ASP A 31 -4.77 -14.33 -17.46
C ASP A 31 -4.02 -13.99 -18.77
N ARG A 32 -4.36 -12.86 -19.40
CA ARG A 32 -3.69 -12.36 -20.62
C ARG A 32 -2.21 -12.07 -20.40
N LEU A 33 -1.88 -11.52 -19.24
CA LEU A 33 -0.49 -11.24 -18.85
C LEU A 33 0.24 -12.45 -18.25
N HIS A 34 -0.43 -13.61 -18.16
CA HIS A 34 0.08 -14.83 -17.53
C HIS A 34 0.56 -14.63 -16.08
N LEU A 35 -0.17 -13.80 -15.33
CA LEU A 35 0.11 -13.48 -13.93
C LEU A 35 -0.81 -14.27 -13.00
N VAL A 36 -0.23 -14.88 -11.98
CA VAL A 36 -0.94 -15.70 -10.98
C VAL A 36 -0.72 -15.25 -9.54
N ASP A 37 0.35 -14.50 -9.29
CA ASP A 37 0.79 -14.10 -7.95
C ASP A 37 0.51 -12.62 -7.71
N PHE A 38 -0.48 -12.33 -6.85
CA PHE A 38 -0.83 -10.98 -6.40
C PHE A 38 -0.73 -10.85 -4.87
N PRO A 39 -0.62 -9.64 -4.32
CA PRO A 39 -0.66 -9.41 -2.88
C PRO A 39 -1.92 -10.03 -2.27
N VAL A 40 -1.73 -10.85 -1.23
CA VAL A 40 -2.80 -11.64 -0.62
C VAL A 40 -3.91 -10.75 -0.06
N THR A 41 -3.56 -9.56 0.42
CA THR A 41 -4.51 -8.55 0.91
C THR A 41 -5.54 -8.12 -0.13
N LEU A 42 -5.23 -8.13 -1.43
CA LEU A 42 -6.22 -7.80 -2.45
C LEU A 42 -7.20 -8.94 -2.74
N GLY A 43 -6.89 -10.17 -2.32
CA GLY A 43 -7.78 -11.32 -2.53
C GLY A 43 -8.12 -11.60 -4.00
N ILE A 44 -7.19 -11.32 -4.92
CA ILE A 44 -7.31 -11.62 -6.35
C ILE A 44 -7.06 -13.12 -6.52
N ARG A 45 -8.13 -13.90 -6.66
CA ARG A 45 -8.10 -15.36 -6.84
C ARG A 45 -9.24 -15.80 -7.74
N PRO A 46 -9.10 -16.90 -8.49
CA PRO A 46 -10.21 -17.49 -9.23
C PRO A 46 -11.42 -17.71 -8.31
N ASN A 47 -12.55 -17.15 -8.70
CA ASN A 47 -13.80 -17.14 -7.94
C ASN A 47 -14.89 -18.06 -8.54
N ILE A 48 -14.76 -18.48 -9.81
CA ILE A 48 -15.68 -19.38 -10.51
C ILE A 48 -15.03 -20.77 -10.67
N PRO A 49 -15.47 -21.79 -9.90
CA PRO A 49 -14.89 -23.13 -9.99
C PRO A 49 -15.25 -23.89 -11.28
N GLN A 50 -16.43 -23.65 -11.84
CA GLN A 50 -16.92 -24.34 -13.03
C GLN A 50 -16.36 -23.69 -14.30
N GLU A 51 -15.69 -24.48 -15.15
CA GLU A 51 -15.00 -23.97 -16.34
C GLU A 51 -15.97 -23.39 -17.36
N ASP A 52 -17.03 -24.13 -17.73
CA ASP A 52 -18.02 -23.66 -18.70
C ASP A 52 -18.69 -22.34 -18.26
N LEU A 53 -18.96 -22.19 -16.97
CA LEU A 53 -19.55 -20.96 -16.43
C LEU A 53 -18.54 -19.81 -16.42
N ARG A 54 -17.28 -20.10 -16.10
CA ARG A 54 -16.19 -19.12 -16.12
C ARG A 54 -16.01 -18.55 -17.52
N ASP A 55 -16.02 -19.40 -18.54
CA ASP A 55 -15.83 -18.97 -19.93
C ASP A 55 -16.94 -18.01 -20.38
N ILE A 56 -18.21 -18.31 -20.02
CA ILE A 56 -19.35 -17.41 -20.32
C ILE A 56 -19.20 -16.05 -19.62
N VAL A 57 -18.83 -16.05 -18.34
CA VAL A 57 -18.65 -14.80 -17.58
C VAL A 57 -17.46 -14.01 -18.13
N TRP A 58 -16.35 -14.68 -18.41
CA TRP A 58 -15.14 -14.04 -18.92
C TRP A 58 -15.32 -13.48 -20.32
N GLU A 59 -16.10 -14.12 -21.19
CA GLU A 59 -16.46 -13.57 -22.50
C GLU A 59 -17.23 -12.25 -22.36
N GLN A 60 -18.20 -12.19 -21.44
CA GLN A 60 -18.95 -10.96 -21.15
C GLN A 60 -18.04 -9.88 -20.57
N VAL A 61 -17.21 -10.22 -19.58
CA VAL A 61 -16.26 -9.30 -18.95
C VAL A 61 -15.26 -8.75 -19.97
N GLN A 62 -14.73 -9.59 -20.87
CA GLN A 62 -13.84 -9.14 -21.93
C GLN A 62 -14.52 -8.12 -22.84
N ARG A 63 -15.79 -8.36 -23.24
CA ARG A 63 -16.55 -7.39 -24.05
C ARG A 63 -16.72 -6.06 -23.33
N ASP A 64 -17.02 -6.10 -22.04
CA ASP A 64 -17.22 -4.89 -21.24
C ASP A 64 -15.91 -4.11 -21.06
N LEU A 65 -14.78 -4.79 -20.79
CA LEU A 65 -13.47 -4.17 -20.69
C LEU A 65 -12.98 -3.56 -22.01
N THR A 66 -13.23 -4.22 -23.15
CA THR A 66 -12.93 -3.64 -24.47
C THR A 66 -13.81 -2.42 -24.75
N ALA A 67 -15.10 -2.45 -24.37
CA ALA A 67 -15.99 -1.30 -24.53
C ALA A 67 -15.59 -0.09 -23.65
N GLN A 68 -14.99 -0.35 -22.48
CA GLN A 68 -14.41 0.66 -21.59
C GLN A 68 -13.03 1.15 -22.04
N GLY A 69 -12.43 0.51 -23.05
CA GLY A 69 -11.09 0.83 -23.55
C GLY A 69 -9.95 0.33 -22.67
N VAL A 70 -10.24 -0.50 -21.66
CA VAL A 70 -9.23 -1.14 -20.79
C VAL A 70 -8.46 -2.21 -21.56
N LEU A 71 -9.17 -2.96 -22.42
CA LEU A 71 -8.58 -3.84 -23.41
C LEU A 71 -8.67 -3.22 -24.81
N ASP A 72 -7.72 -3.53 -25.67
CA ASP A 72 -7.77 -3.20 -27.09
C ASP A 72 -8.69 -4.16 -27.88
N LEU A 73 -8.74 -3.99 -29.21
CA LEU A 73 -9.54 -4.83 -30.10
C LEU A 73 -9.02 -6.26 -30.24
N HIS A 74 -7.78 -6.53 -29.84
CA HIS A 74 -7.19 -7.86 -29.78
C HIS A 74 -7.44 -8.54 -28.43
N GLY A 75 -8.04 -7.82 -27.48
CA GLY A 75 -8.27 -8.30 -26.12
C GLY A 75 -7.05 -8.19 -25.22
N GLU A 76 -6.03 -7.44 -25.63
CA GLU A 76 -4.84 -7.18 -24.83
C GLU A 76 -5.06 -5.92 -23.99
N PRO A 77 -4.59 -5.87 -22.74
CA PRO A 77 -4.69 -4.67 -21.92
C PRO A 77 -3.92 -3.51 -22.53
N GLN A 78 -4.45 -2.29 -22.36
CA GLN A 78 -3.70 -1.08 -22.70
C GLN A 78 -2.32 -1.09 -22.03
N PRO A 79 -1.27 -0.54 -22.66
CA PRO A 79 0.09 -0.59 -22.14
C PRO A 79 0.19 -0.14 -20.68
N THR A 80 -0.41 0.99 -20.30
CA THR A 80 -0.32 1.45 -18.91
C THR A 80 -1.11 0.57 -17.92
N VAL A 81 -2.22 -0.04 -18.36
CA VAL A 81 -2.95 -1.03 -17.55
C VAL A 81 -2.09 -2.27 -17.34
N ALA A 82 -1.43 -2.76 -18.39
CA ALA A 82 -0.51 -3.88 -18.31
C ALA A 82 0.62 -3.59 -17.32
N GLU A 83 1.24 -2.41 -17.40
CA GLU A 83 2.30 -1.98 -16.48
C GLU A 83 1.84 -1.94 -15.02
N MET A 84 0.62 -1.45 -14.75
CA MET A 84 0.05 -1.43 -13.40
C MET A 84 -0.11 -2.85 -12.85
N VAL A 85 -0.74 -3.73 -13.65
CA VAL A 85 -1.03 -5.11 -13.26
C VAL A 85 0.25 -5.94 -13.11
N GLU A 86 1.23 -5.76 -13.99
CA GLU A 86 2.57 -6.35 -13.85
C GLU A 86 3.30 -5.88 -12.59
N THR A 87 3.13 -4.63 -12.17
CA THR A 87 3.76 -4.11 -10.95
C THR A 87 3.16 -4.75 -9.69
N LEU A 88 1.85 -5.04 -9.71
CA LEU A 88 1.21 -5.86 -8.67
C LEU A 88 1.60 -7.34 -8.76
N GLY A 89 1.97 -7.81 -9.95
CA GLY A 89 2.49 -9.14 -10.18
C GLY A 89 3.91 -9.28 -9.63
N ARG A 90 4.06 -9.97 -8.48
CA ARG A 90 5.37 -10.24 -7.83
C ARG A 90 6.21 -8.97 -7.54
N PRO A 91 5.68 -8.00 -6.78
CA PRO A 91 6.39 -6.78 -6.43
C PRO A 91 7.68 -7.05 -5.64
N ASP A 92 8.66 -6.14 -5.75
CA ASP A 92 9.91 -6.19 -4.99
C ASP A 92 9.69 -5.80 -3.52
N ARG A 93 8.79 -4.83 -3.30
CA ARG A 93 8.30 -4.39 -1.98
C ARG A 93 6.80 -4.14 -2.03
N THR A 94 6.14 -4.43 -0.93
CA THR A 94 4.72 -4.17 -0.74
C THR A 94 4.47 -3.56 0.63
N LEU A 95 3.61 -2.55 0.71
CA LEU A 95 2.87 -2.20 1.92
C LEU A 95 1.46 -2.75 1.75
N GLU A 96 0.98 -3.52 2.71
CA GLU A 96 -0.36 -4.10 2.69
C GLU A 96 -1.20 -3.49 3.81
N GLY A 97 -2.24 -2.76 3.43
CA GLY A 97 -3.12 -2.00 4.31
C GLY A 97 -4.50 -2.64 4.45
N ARG A 98 -4.96 -2.77 5.70
CA ARG A 98 -6.34 -3.11 6.04
C ARG A 98 -6.98 -1.91 6.72
N TRP A 99 -7.91 -1.26 6.04
CA TRP A 99 -8.57 -0.06 6.52
C TRP A 99 -10.02 -0.36 6.90
N TRP A 100 -10.29 -0.35 8.21
CA TRP A 100 -11.65 -0.40 8.70
C TRP A 100 -12.25 0.99 8.78
N ARG A 101 -13.35 1.17 8.06
CA ARG A 101 -14.07 2.43 7.92
C ARG A 101 -15.35 2.43 8.75
N ARG A 102 -15.21 2.73 10.05
CA ARG A 102 -16.35 2.79 10.98
C ARG A 102 -17.27 3.98 10.66
N ASP A 103 -16.71 5.05 10.11
CA ASP A 103 -17.39 6.26 9.66
C ASP A 103 -18.48 6.02 8.61
N ILE A 104 -18.32 5.01 7.75
CA ILE A 104 -19.26 4.66 6.67
C ILE A 104 -19.89 3.27 6.85
N GLY A 105 -20.11 2.85 8.10
CA GLY A 105 -20.87 1.63 8.40
C GLY A 105 -20.04 0.39 8.71
N GLY A 106 -18.73 0.52 8.94
CA GLY A 106 -17.87 -0.59 9.35
C GLY A 106 -17.48 -1.50 8.18
N VAL A 107 -17.21 -0.92 7.01
CA VAL A 107 -16.68 -1.66 5.85
C VAL A 107 -15.16 -1.78 5.95
N MET A 108 -14.62 -2.85 5.36
CA MET A 108 -13.18 -3.09 5.28
C MET A 108 -12.68 -2.82 3.86
N VAL A 109 -11.94 -1.73 3.68
CA VAL A 109 -11.20 -1.43 2.46
C VAL A 109 -9.81 -2.05 2.58
N ARG A 110 -9.34 -2.73 1.55
CA ARG A 110 -8.00 -3.32 1.51
C ARG A 110 -7.19 -2.62 0.46
N PHE A 111 -5.97 -2.22 0.76
CA PHE A 111 -5.13 -1.57 -0.24
C PHE A 111 -3.70 -2.07 -0.16
N VAL A 112 -2.96 -1.86 -1.24
CA VAL A 112 -1.53 -2.11 -1.30
C VAL A 112 -0.82 -0.95 -1.97
N VAL A 113 0.42 -0.72 -1.55
CA VAL A 113 1.40 0.06 -2.29
C VAL A 113 2.46 -0.91 -2.73
N CYS A 114 2.66 -1.09 -4.03
CA CYS A 114 3.63 -2.01 -4.61
C CYS A 114 4.73 -1.23 -5.30
N ARG A 115 5.97 -1.71 -5.19
CA ARG A 115 7.09 -1.29 -6.03
C ARG A 115 7.61 -2.45 -6.84
N ARG A 116 7.89 -2.22 -8.12
CA ARG A 116 8.65 -3.13 -8.98
C ARG A 116 9.64 -2.32 -9.84
N GLY A 117 10.93 -2.47 -9.58
CA GLY A 117 11.96 -1.56 -10.11
C GLY A 117 11.67 -0.12 -9.67
N ASP A 118 11.55 0.78 -10.66
CA ASP A 118 11.25 2.21 -10.46
C ASP A 118 9.76 2.55 -10.49
N ARG A 119 8.88 1.56 -10.73
CA ARG A 119 7.43 1.75 -10.82
C ARG A 119 6.76 1.53 -9.48
N HIS A 120 5.81 2.40 -9.16
CA HIS A 120 4.97 2.29 -7.96
C HIS A 120 3.50 2.29 -8.36
N VAL A 121 2.74 1.37 -7.77
CA VAL A 121 1.30 1.26 -7.95
C VAL A 121 0.62 1.26 -6.60
N ILE A 122 -0.43 2.06 -6.48
CA ILE A 122 -1.43 1.92 -5.43
C ILE A 122 -2.56 1.07 -6.00
N ALA A 123 -3.02 0.08 -5.25
CA ALA A 123 -4.26 -0.62 -5.57
C ALA A 123 -5.15 -0.71 -4.33
N ALA A 124 -6.43 -0.38 -4.47
CA ALA A 124 -7.42 -0.47 -3.40
C ALA A 124 -8.60 -1.32 -3.85
N ARG A 125 -9.12 -2.12 -2.91
CA ARG A 125 -10.27 -3.00 -3.06
C ARG A 125 -11.36 -2.62 -2.07
N ASP A 126 -12.55 -2.41 -2.59
CA ASP A 126 -13.79 -2.35 -1.83
C ASP A 126 -14.83 -3.27 -2.46
N GLY A 127 -15.28 -4.29 -1.70
CA GLY A 127 -16.12 -5.36 -2.23
C GLY A 127 -15.49 -6.06 -3.43
N ASP A 128 -16.17 -5.97 -4.58
CA ASP A 128 -15.73 -6.55 -5.86
C ASP A 128 -15.04 -5.56 -6.78
N MET A 129 -14.88 -4.30 -6.35
CA MET A 129 -14.23 -3.26 -7.14
C MET A 129 -12.76 -3.10 -6.74
N LEU A 130 -11.90 -2.98 -7.76
CA LEU A 130 -10.49 -2.68 -7.64
C LEU A 130 -10.16 -1.39 -8.39
N VAL A 131 -9.47 -0.48 -7.73
CA VAL A 131 -8.89 0.71 -8.35
C VAL A 131 -7.38 0.61 -8.28
N LEU A 132 -6.72 0.73 -9.43
CA LEU A 132 -5.27 0.73 -9.57
C LEU A 132 -4.82 2.10 -10.06
N GLN A 133 -3.69 2.59 -9.55
CA GLN A 133 -3.14 3.88 -9.93
C GLN A 133 -1.61 3.86 -9.94
N LEU A 134 -1.02 4.31 -11.05
CA LEU A 134 0.41 4.62 -11.12
C LEU A 134 0.71 5.85 -10.27
N VAL A 135 1.80 5.79 -9.50
CA VAL A 135 2.24 6.91 -8.68
C VAL A 135 3.71 7.21 -8.90
N ALA A 136 4.02 8.49 -9.02
CA ALA A 136 5.40 8.94 -9.17
C ALA A 136 6.19 8.67 -7.88
N PRO A 137 7.44 8.18 -7.96
CA PRO A 137 8.25 7.88 -6.76
C PRO A 137 8.43 9.06 -5.80
N GLN A 138 8.40 10.29 -6.32
CA GLN A 138 8.59 11.53 -5.55
C GLN A 138 7.45 11.83 -4.57
N VAL A 139 6.32 11.13 -4.67
CA VAL A 139 5.19 11.26 -3.74
C VAL A 139 5.54 10.75 -2.33
N GLY A 140 6.51 9.82 -2.22
CA GLY A 140 6.87 9.17 -0.96
C GLY A 140 5.80 8.20 -0.45
N LEU A 141 6.15 7.41 0.56
CA LEU A 141 5.25 6.34 1.06
C LEU A 141 4.05 6.91 1.79
N ALA A 142 4.26 7.94 2.61
CA ALA A 142 3.18 8.64 3.31
C ALA A 142 2.24 9.32 2.32
N GLY A 143 2.75 9.90 1.24
CA GLY A 143 1.93 10.46 0.18
C GLY A 143 1.08 9.40 -0.51
N MET A 144 1.65 8.24 -0.81
CA MET A 144 0.92 7.12 -1.41
C MET A 144 -0.17 6.57 -0.48
N VAL A 145 0.13 6.36 0.80
CA VAL A 145 -0.88 5.94 1.79
C VAL A 145 -1.94 7.02 1.98
N THR A 146 -1.55 8.29 2.05
CA THR A 146 -2.50 9.43 2.19
C THR A 146 -3.40 9.56 0.96
N ALA A 147 -2.93 9.22 -0.24
CA ALA A 147 -3.77 9.21 -1.44
C ALA A 147 -4.95 8.22 -1.32
N VAL A 148 -4.76 7.11 -0.58
CA VAL A 148 -5.84 6.15 -0.27
C VAL A 148 -6.72 6.64 0.88
N LEU A 149 -6.11 7.07 1.98
CA LEU A 149 -6.82 7.40 3.23
C LEU A 149 -7.49 8.77 3.22
N GLY A 150 -7.09 9.64 2.29
CA GLY A 150 -7.45 11.05 2.29
C GLY A 150 -6.72 11.87 3.37
N PRO A 151 -6.86 13.21 3.31
CA PRO A 151 -6.30 14.11 4.30
C PRO A 151 -7.05 14.01 5.63
N ALA A 152 -6.33 14.24 6.73
CA ALA A 152 -6.90 14.37 8.07
C ALA A 152 -6.02 15.29 8.92
N GLU A 153 -6.66 16.04 9.83
CA GLU A 153 -5.93 16.87 10.79
C GLU A 153 -5.20 15.97 11.81
N PRO A 154 -3.91 16.21 12.09
CA PRO A 154 -3.18 15.49 13.12
C PRO A 154 -3.79 15.73 14.52
N ALA A 155 -3.83 14.69 15.35
CA ALA A 155 -4.26 14.85 16.73
C ALA A 155 -3.26 15.70 17.53
N ASN A 156 -3.79 16.60 18.37
CA ASN A 156 -2.98 17.45 19.25
C ASN A 156 -2.59 16.69 20.53
N VAL A 157 -1.56 15.86 20.44
CA VAL A 157 -1.05 15.05 21.54
C VAL A 157 0.48 15.07 21.60
N GLU A 158 1.01 14.89 22.79
CA GLU A 158 2.42 14.54 22.98
C GLU A 158 2.68 13.10 22.50
N PRO A 159 3.87 12.78 21.97
CA PRO A 159 4.28 11.42 21.68
C PRO A 159 4.13 10.49 22.88
N LEU A 160 3.58 9.29 22.65
CA LEU A 160 3.49 8.23 23.64
C LEU A 160 4.32 7.04 23.16
N THR A 161 5.29 6.61 23.94
CA THR A 161 6.12 5.44 23.61
C THR A 161 6.14 4.48 24.78
N GLY A 162 6.04 3.19 24.47
CA GLY A 162 6.06 2.11 25.45
C GLY A 162 6.16 0.75 24.78
N VAL A 163 6.28 -0.31 25.59
CA VAL A 163 6.23 -1.68 25.09
C VAL A 163 4.85 -1.91 24.47
N ALA A 164 4.80 -2.43 23.25
CA ALA A 164 3.56 -2.51 22.47
C ALA A 164 2.48 -3.35 23.18
N THR A 165 2.87 -4.45 23.84
CA THR A 165 1.95 -5.32 24.58
C THR A 165 1.37 -4.63 25.81
N GLU A 166 2.17 -3.87 26.55
CA GLU A 166 1.68 -3.14 27.74
C GLU A 166 0.75 -1.98 27.33
N LEU A 167 1.10 -1.25 26.27
CA LEU A 167 0.25 -0.18 25.75
C LEU A 167 -1.08 -0.71 25.22
N ALA A 168 -1.11 -1.93 24.66
CA ALA A 168 -2.35 -2.57 24.21
C ALA A 168 -3.32 -2.90 25.36
N GLU A 169 -2.82 -3.06 26.59
CA GLU A 169 -3.63 -3.29 27.79
C GLU A 169 -4.18 -1.99 28.41
N CYS A 170 -3.66 -0.84 27.99
CA CYS A 170 -4.12 0.46 28.49
C CYS A 170 -5.47 0.82 27.88
N THR A 171 -6.50 0.93 28.73
CA THR A 171 -7.88 1.28 28.31
C THR A 171 -8.35 2.62 28.88
N THR A 172 -7.57 3.23 29.77
CA THR A 172 -7.93 4.48 30.46
C THR A 172 -6.81 5.51 30.39
N ALA A 173 -7.19 6.80 30.43
CA ALA A 173 -6.23 7.89 30.47
C ALA A 173 -5.28 7.81 31.68
N SER A 174 -5.76 7.34 32.84
CA SER A 174 -4.94 7.19 34.05
C SER A 174 -3.81 6.17 33.86
N GLN A 175 -4.05 5.06 33.16
CA GLN A 175 -2.98 4.11 32.81
C GLN A 175 -1.95 4.76 31.90
N LEU A 176 -2.41 5.50 30.87
CA LEU A 176 -1.51 6.17 29.95
C LEU A 176 -0.62 7.24 30.62
N THR A 177 -1.11 7.95 31.65
CA THR A 177 -0.27 8.92 32.39
C THR A 177 0.92 8.29 33.10
N GLN A 178 0.90 6.97 33.36
CA GLN A 178 2.05 6.25 33.95
C GLN A 178 3.25 6.19 33.00
N TYR A 179 3.03 6.42 31.69
CA TYR A 179 4.08 6.51 30.67
C TYR A 179 4.64 7.94 30.50
N GLY A 180 4.33 8.85 31.43
CA GLY A 180 4.93 10.19 31.49
C GLY A 180 4.32 11.24 30.56
N ILE A 181 3.22 10.93 29.87
CA ILE A 181 2.52 11.91 29.02
C ILE A 181 1.61 12.83 29.85
N ALA A 182 1.42 14.07 29.39
CA ALA A 182 0.54 15.02 30.07
C ALA A 182 -0.91 14.49 30.17
N PRO A 183 -1.63 14.79 31.28
CA PRO A 183 -3.02 14.34 31.47
C PRO A 183 -3.98 14.76 30.34
N ALA A 184 -3.72 15.89 29.67
CA ALA A 184 -4.49 16.32 28.51
C ALA A 184 -4.31 15.37 27.31
N SER A 185 -3.06 15.06 26.95
CA SER A 185 -2.73 14.08 25.90
C SER A 185 -3.31 12.71 26.22
N ALA A 186 -3.20 12.25 27.46
CA ALA A 186 -3.74 10.96 27.90
C ALA A 186 -5.25 10.83 27.70
N ARG A 187 -6.01 11.91 27.95
CA ARG A 187 -7.46 11.95 27.71
C ARG A 187 -7.78 11.87 26.21
N VAL A 188 -7.03 12.59 25.39
CA VAL A 188 -7.20 12.55 23.93
C VAL A 188 -6.91 11.14 23.41
N TYR A 189 -5.79 10.52 23.80
CA TYR A 189 -5.49 9.14 23.42
C TYR A 189 -6.61 8.16 23.80
N ALA A 190 -7.10 8.22 25.05
CA ALA A 190 -8.18 7.34 25.51
C ALA A 190 -9.46 7.50 24.68
N GLU A 191 -9.84 8.73 24.32
CA GLU A 191 -11.01 9.00 23.48
C GLU A 191 -10.81 8.52 22.05
N ILE A 192 -9.63 8.76 21.46
CA ILE A 192 -9.30 8.32 20.10
C ILE A 192 -9.33 6.79 20.00
N VAL A 193 -8.73 6.09 20.96
CA VAL A 193 -8.69 4.63 21.00
C VAL A 193 -10.07 4.04 21.31
N GLY A 194 -10.84 4.67 22.20
CA GLY A 194 -12.18 4.20 22.57
C GLY A 194 -13.23 4.43 21.49
N ASN A 195 -13.07 5.46 20.64
CA ASN A 195 -14.05 5.82 19.63
C ASN A 195 -13.46 6.32 18.29
N PRO A 196 -12.66 5.49 17.60
CA PRO A 196 -12.10 5.86 16.31
C PRO A 196 -13.16 5.88 15.22
N THR A 197 -12.99 6.77 14.24
CA THR A 197 -13.79 6.81 13.00
C THR A 197 -13.25 5.84 11.96
N GLY A 198 -11.96 5.52 12.02
CA GLY A 198 -11.36 4.46 11.21
C GLY A 198 -10.01 4.04 11.77
N TRP A 199 -9.58 2.82 11.44
CA TRP A 199 -8.23 2.38 11.74
C TRP A 199 -7.65 1.64 10.54
N VAL A 200 -6.36 1.81 10.34
CA VAL A 200 -5.57 1.15 9.30
C VAL A 200 -4.45 0.40 9.97
N GLU A 201 -4.28 -0.85 9.58
CA GLU A 201 -3.09 -1.63 9.90
C GLU A 201 -2.30 -1.85 8.61
N ILE A 202 -1.00 -1.53 8.64
CA ILE A 202 -0.09 -1.60 7.49
C ILE A 202 1.07 -2.52 7.85
N VAL A 203 1.21 -3.62 7.11
CA VAL A 203 2.39 -4.49 7.16
C VAL A 203 3.24 -4.28 5.91
N ALA A 204 4.53 -4.57 5.99
CA ALA A 204 5.40 -4.51 4.83
C ALA A 204 5.88 -5.92 4.45
N SER A 205 6.07 -6.17 3.16
CA SER A 205 6.68 -7.39 2.66
C SER A 205 7.75 -7.08 1.61
N GLN A 206 8.75 -7.95 1.54
CA GLN A 206 9.75 -7.95 0.47
C GLN A 206 9.80 -9.30 -0.22
N ARG A 207 10.06 -9.27 -1.52
CA ARG A 207 10.30 -10.46 -2.32
C ARG A 207 11.80 -10.71 -2.47
N HIS A 208 12.20 -11.98 -2.40
CA HIS A 208 13.59 -12.42 -2.54
C HIS A 208 13.88 -12.98 -3.95
N PRO A 209 15.16 -13.05 -4.37
CA PRO A 209 15.57 -13.61 -5.66
C PRO A 209 15.15 -15.07 -5.95
N GLY A 210 14.69 -15.84 -4.96
CA GLY A 210 14.13 -17.18 -5.13
C GLY A 210 12.61 -17.24 -5.27
N GLY A 211 11.91 -16.10 -5.26
CA GLY A 211 10.46 -16.01 -5.31
C GLY A 211 9.75 -16.16 -3.97
N THR A 212 10.47 -16.45 -2.89
CA THR A 212 9.94 -16.37 -1.52
C THR A 212 9.74 -14.94 -1.07
N THR A 213 8.92 -14.73 -0.05
CA THR A 213 8.64 -13.42 0.53
C THR A 213 8.88 -13.43 2.04
N THR A 214 9.38 -12.31 2.57
CA THR A 214 9.38 -12.03 4.02
C THR A 214 8.42 -10.90 4.29
N GLN A 215 7.61 -11.04 5.34
CA GLN A 215 6.72 -10.00 5.84
C GLN A 215 7.22 -9.54 7.21
N THR A 216 6.98 -8.28 7.55
CA THR A 216 7.19 -7.76 8.91
C THR A 216 6.30 -8.49 9.90
N ASP A 217 6.83 -8.72 11.10
CA ASP A 217 6.10 -9.29 12.24
C ASP A 217 5.49 -8.22 13.15
N ALA A 218 5.63 -6.95 12.76
CA ALA A 218 4.92 -5.80 13.31
C ALA A 218 4.19 -5.05 12.19
N ALA A 219 3.32 -4.13 12.59
CA ALA A 219 2.58 -3.26 11.70
C ALA A 219 2.74 -1.79 12.12
N ALA A 220 2.73 -0.89 11.14
CA ALA A 220 2.42 0.50 11.38
C ALA A 220 0.90 0.69 11.38
N GLY A 221 0.41 1.64 12.14
CA GLY A 221 -1.02 1.91 12.27
C GLY A 221 -1.34 3.37 11.95
N VAL A 222 -2.52 3.59 11.37
CA VAL A 222 -3.11 4.93 11.24
C VAL A 222 -4.47 4.89 11.89
N LEU A 223 -4.74 5.81 12.82
CA LEU A 223 -5.99 5.83 13.57
C LEU A 223 -6.64 7.20 13.40
N ASP A 224 -7.81 7.21 12.77
CA ASP A 224 -8.58 8.42 12.53
C ASP A 224 -9.69 8.57 13.57
N SER A 225 -9.93 9.82 13.96
CA SER A 225 -10.97 10.17 14.92
C SER A 225 -11.44 11.61 14.73
N LYS A 226 -12.49 12.00 15.46
CA LYS A 226 -12.93 13.40 15.56
C LYS A 226 -11.92 14.33 16.22
N LEU A 227 -10.96 13.79 16.98
CA LEU A 227 -9.90 14.55 17.65
C LEU A 227 -8.60 14.59 16.83
N GLY A 228 -8.62 14.04 15.61
CA GLY A 228 -7.50 14.01 14.68
C GLY A 228 -6.92 12.61 14.46
N ARG A 229 -5.96 12.54 13.53
CA ARG A 229 -5.24 11.34 13.13
C ARG A 229 -4.06 11.08 14.07
N LEU A 230 -3.88 9.82 14.43
CA LEU A 230 -2.67 9.29 15.05
C LEU A 230 -1.97 8.33 14.09
N VAL A 231 -0.66 8.21 14.26
CA VAL A 231 0.15 7.17 13.60
C VAL A 231 0.89 6.39 14.68
N SER A 232 0.91 5.06 14.55
CA SER A 232 1.77 4.19 15.35
C SER A 232 2.99 3.76 14.53
N LEU A 233 4.15 3.93 15.14
CA LEU A 233 5.45 3.58 14.61
C LEU A 233 5.98 2.37 15.39
N PRO A 234 6.22 1.22 14.74
CA PRO A 234 6.85 0.06 15.36
C PRO A 234 8.36 0.25 15.43
N ARG A 235 8.99 -0.06 16.58
CA ARG A 235 10.46 -0.09 16.76
C ARG A 235 10.88 -1.32 17.54
N ARG A 236 11.99 -1.94 17.15
CA ARG A 236 12.65 -2.97 17.95
C ARG A 236 13.75 -2.38 18.81
N VAL A 237 13.71 -2.62 20.12
CA VAL A 237 14.76 -2.24 21.07
C VAL A 237 15.07 -3.44 21.95
N GLY A 238 16.31 -3.94 21.88
CA GLY A 238 16.74 -5.06 22.72
C GLY A 238 16.00 -6.39 22.49
N GLY A 239 15.27 -6.53 21.38
CA GLY A 239 14.43 -7.70 21.07
C GLY A 239 12.94 -7.44 21.28
N ASP A 240 12.59 -6.48 22.14
CA ASP A 240 11.20 -6.11 22.41
C ASP A 240 10.65 -5.15 21.36
N LEU A 241 9.36 -5.29 21.07
CA LEU A 241 8.62 -4.40 20.18
C LEU A 241 8.03 -3.24 20.98
N TYR A 242 8.50 -2.04 20.68
CA TYR A 242 7.97 -0.78 21.18
C TYR A 242 7.03 -0.15 20.15
N GLY A 243 5.92 0.38 20.64
CA GLY A 243 5.01 1.22 19.86
C GLY A 243 5.19 2.68 20.22
N SER A 244 5.44 3.55 19.23
CA SER A 244 5.41 5.00 19.41
C SER A 244 4.20 5.58 18.69
N PHE A 245 3.27 6.18 19.45
CA PHE A 245 2.10 6.86 18.94
C PHE A 245 2.39 8.36 18.82
N LEU A 246 2.08 8.91 17.66
CA LEU A 246 2.48 10.25 17.24
C LEU A 246 1.30 10.98 16.60
N PRO A 247 1.28 12.33 16.61
CA PRO A 247 0.38 13.11 15.77
C PRO A 247 0.47 12.66 14.32
N GLY A 248 -0.67 12.46 13.65
CA GLY A 248 -0.78 11.90 12.31
C GLY A 248 -0.40 12.83 11.17
N THR A 249 0.73 13.53 11.29
CA THR A 249 1.31 14.34 10.22
C THR A 249 1.89 13.44 9.13
N GLN A 250 2.00 13.97 7.90
CA GLN A 250 2.65 13.25 6.79
C GLN A 250 4.09 12.85 7.13
N GLN A 251 4.83 13.70 7.84
CA GLN A 251 6.20 13.41 8.28
C GLN A 251 6.26 12.25 9.29
N ASN A 252 5.33 12.21 10.26
CA ASN A 252 5.27 11.11 11.22
C ASN A 252 4.82 9.81 10.55
N LEU A 253 3.94 9.88 9.55
CA LEU A 253 3.55 8.74 8.72
C LEU A 253 4.73 8.19 7.93
N GLU A 254 5.52 9.05 7.26
CA GLU A 254 6.71 8.61 6.51
C GLU A 254 7.68 7.90 7.45
N ARG A 255 7.98 8.53 8.59
CA ARG A 255 8.86 7.96 9.62
C ARG A 255 8.35 6.61 10.17
N ALA A 256 7.03 6.42 10.26
CA ALA A 256 6.44 5.16 10.69
C ALA A 256 6.58 4.05 9.66
N LEU A 257 6.41 4.39 8.38
CA LEU A 257 6.57 3.46 7.26
C LEU A 257 8.04 3.10 7.06
N ASP A 258 8.96 4.07 7.17
CA ASP A 258 10.41 3.79 7.17
C ASP A 258 10.80 2.87 8.34
N GLY A 259 10.33 3.16 9.55
CA GLY A 259 10.57 2.31 10.72
C GLY A 259 9.98 0.89 10.58
N LEU A 260 8.85 0.74 9.88
CA LEU A 260 8.31 -0.57 9.53
C LEU A 260 9.22 -1.31 8.54
N LEU A 261 9.77 -0.62 7.55
CA LEU A 261 10.66 -1.20 6.55
C LEU A 261 12.03 -1.58 7.10
N GLU A 262 12.51 -0.92 8.16
CA GLU A 262 13.71 -1.32 8.91
C GLU A 262 13.61 -2.75 9.48
N LEU A 263 12.38 -3.28 9.64
CA LEU A 263 12.16 -4.65 10.12
C LEU A 263 12.30 -5.72 9.02
N LEU A 264 12.35 -5.31 7.75
CA LEU A 264 12.61 -6.21 6.64
C LEU A 264 14.12 -6.42 6.45
N PRO A 265 14.57 -7.56 5.90
CA PRO A 265 15.99 -7.81 5.65
C PRO A 265 16.68 -6.75 4.79
N ALA A 266 15.98 -6.10 3.86
CA ALA A 266 16.52 -5.01 3.07
C ALA A 266 16.60 -3.67 3.83
N GLY A 267 15.86 -3.52 4.93
CA GLY A 267 15.85 -2.34 5.79
C GLY A 267 15.25 -1.06 5.17
N ALA A 268 14.87 -1.07 3.90
CA ALA A 268 14.40 0.10 3.18
C ALA A 268 13.45 -0.25 2.01
N TRP A 269 12.72 0.77 1.55
CA TRP A 269 11.79 0.67 0.42
C TRP A 269 12.51 0.51 -0.91
N LEU A 270 13.46 1.40 -1.18
CA LEU A 270 14.32 1.32 -2.34
C LEU A 270 15.48 0.39 -2.00
N ASP A 271 15.92 -0.37 -2.98
CA ASP A 271 17.16 -1.10 -2.82
C ASP A 271 18.28 -0.07 -2.66
N HIS A 272 19.16 -0.28 -1.68
CA HIS A 272 20.39 0.50 -1.65
C HIS A 272 21.07 0.29 -3.00
N THR A 273 21.37 1.37 -3.71
CA THR A 273 22.35 1.34 -4.80
C THR A 273 23.64 0.84 -4.17
N SER A 274 23.87 -0.47 -4.19
CA SER A 274 25.17 -1.02 -3.91
C SER A 274 26.11 -0.32 -4.89
N ASP A 275 27.19 0.25 -4.37
CA ASP A 275 28.35 0.79 -5.10
C ASP A 275 29.00 -0.30 -5.99
N HIS A 276 28.26 -0.83 -6.96
CA HIS A 276 28.79 -1.61 -8.08
C HIS A 276 29.50 -0.72 -9.10
N ALA A 277 29.83 0.52 -8.74
CA ALA A 277 30.79 1.35 -9.45
C ALA A 277 32.26 1.13 -9.00
N GLN A 278 32.57 0.31 -7.98
CA GLN A 278 33.96 0.08 -7.56
C GLN A 278 34.53 -1.34 -7.73
N ALA A 279 33.92 -2.22 -8.52
CA ALA A 279 34.51 -3.54 -8.83
C ALA A 279 34.99 -3.73 -10.29
N SER A 280 34.93 -2.70 -11.16
CA SER A 280 35.42 -2.80 -12.55
C SER A 280 36.56 -1.86 -12.93
N SER A 281 37.29 -1.28 -11.98
CA SER A 281 38.54 -0.55 -12.27
C SER A 281 39.80 -1.23 -11.69
N ARG A 282 39.78 -2.56 -11.53
CA ARG A 282 40.99 -3.37 -11.34
C ARG A 282 41.00 -4.56 -12.30
N GLY A 283 41.17 -4.22 -13.58
CA GLY A 283 41.62 -5.07 -14.68
C GLY A 283 42.38 -4.18 -15.65
#